data_AF-E3QKW8-F1
#
_entry.id   AF-E3QKW8-F1
#
_cell.length_a   1.000
_cell.length_b   1.000
_cell.length_c   1.000
_cell.angle_alpha   90.00
_cell.angle_beta   90.00
_cell.angle_gamma   90.00
#
_symmetry.space_group_name_H-M   'P 1'
#
loop_
_entity.id
_entity.type
_entity.pdbx_description
1 polymer ?
#
loop_
_entity_poly.entity_id
_entity_poly.type
_entity_poly.pdbx_seq_one_letter_code
_entity_poly.pdbx_strand_id
1 'polypeptide(L)'
;MDLLPSEQNQKEVHNESKRQRIQLTLETLAWPLKGKEARKLLEDIVRHKGTITLALATDTAHGIRNIQKILTESQQKEVYKWLNDVDPSSIHHRACQNHEPGTCDWMLRLPEWPKFLDGKIRLLWIHGIPGAGKPILASQLIRSTEEHCKRLGSSDSKSVSIYYCCYFGNNQHETSSFLKWVLLRLCRQAQLVPDLLWKLFQHGGQPSTKGLLSVLGAVLERFELVFIIIGESKPRDELFIVIGNLNTDHRFAKVRLLATSHEYLKIDGGMLDVFTEISLRYTY
;
A
#
# COMPACT_ATOMS: atom_id res chain seq x y z
N MET A 1 -28.51 -81.49 6.90
CA MET A 1 -27.06 -81.72 7.15
C MET A 1 -26.43 -80.35 7.13
N ASP A 2 -26.52 -79.66 8.26
CA ASP A 2 -26.03 -78.30 8.43
C ASP A 2 -24.53 -78.33 8.64
N LEU A 3 -23.80 -77.73 7.69
CA LEU A 3 -22.37 -77.49 7.79
C LEU A 3 -22.15 -76.32 8.75
N LEU A 4 -21.66 -76.65 9.95
CA LEU A 4 -21.18 -75.72 10.97
C LEU A 4 -20.25 -74.66 10.37
N PRO A 5 -20.49 -73.36 10.58
CA PRO A 5 -19.46 -72.35 10.37
C PRO A 5 -18.40 -72.51 11.46
N SER A 6 -17.23 -72.98 11.02
CA SER A 6 -15.96 -73.13 11.73
C SER A 6 -15.69 -72.07 12.80
N GLU A 7 -15.53 -72.50 14.05
CA GLU A 7 -15.08 -71.72 15.22
C GLU A 7 -13.79 -70.91 14.99
N GLN A 8 -13.01 -71.26 13.96
CA GLN A 8 -11.81 -70.53 13.56
C GLN A 8 -12.13 -69.11 13.05
N ASN A 9 -13.24 -68.94 12.33
CA ASN A 9 -13.61 -67.65 11.73
C ASN A 9 -14.11 -66.65 12.78
N GLN A 10 -14.76 -67.13 13.86
CA GLN A 10 -15.17 -66.29 14.98
C GLN A 10 -13.99 -65.87 15.88
N LYS A 11 -12.96 -66.72 16.00
CA LYS A 11 -11.73 -66.39 16.76
C LYS A 11 -10.88 -65.34 16.02
N GLU A 12 -10.82 -65.37 14.69
CA GLU A 12 -10.10 -64.37 13.89
C GLU A 12 -10.77 -62.99 13.93
N VAL A 13 -12.09 -62.92 13.72
CA VAL A 13 -12.85 -61.64 13.81
C VAL A 13 -12.75 -61.03 15.22
N HIS A 14 -12.76 -61.86 16.27
CA HIS A 14 -12.59 -61.39 17.65
C HIS A 14 -11.17 -60.86 17.94
N ASN A 15 -10.14 -61.46 17.32
CA ASN A 15 -8.76 -61.00 17.44
C ASN A 15 -8.49 -59.72 16.62
N GLU A 16 -9.09 -59.56 15.44
CA GLU A 16 -9.02 -58.33 14.66
C GLU A 16 -9.70 -57.15 15.36
N SER A 17 -10.89 -57.37 15.94
CA SER A 17 -11.59 -56.35 16.73
C SER A 17 -10.79 -55.91 17.95
N LYS A 18 -10.11 -56.85 18.64
CA LYS A 18 -9.20 -56.53 19.75
C LYS A 18 -7.98 -55.74 19.27
N ARG A 19 -7.37 -56.09 18.14
CA ARG A 19 -6.23 -55.35 17.55
C ARG A 19 -6.63 -53.93 17.13
N GLN A 20 -7.78 -53.77 16.46
CA GLN A 20 -8.32 -52.46 16.08
C GLN A 20 -8.62 -51.59 17.30
N ARG A 21 -9.19 -52.17 18.37
CA ARG A 21 -9.43 -51.44 19.62
C ARG A 21 -8.13 -51.01 20.29
N ILE A 22 -7.11 -51.87 20.33
CA ILE A 22 -5.79 -51.53 20.89
C ILE A 22 -5.12 -50.42 20.06
N GLN A 23 -5.25 -50.46 18.74
CA GLN A 23 -4.69 -49.44 17.84
C GLN A 23 -5.40 -48.09 17.94
N LEU A 24 -6.74 -48.07 18.01
CA LEU A 24 -7.51 -46.86 18.28
C LEU A 24 -7.21 -46.30 19.67
N THR A 25 -7.01 -47.16 20.67
CA THR A 25 -6.61 -46.73 22.02
C THR A 25 -5.20 -46.14 22.00
N LEU A 26 -4.25 -46.70 21.23
CA LEU A 26 -2.90 -46.15 21.05
C LEU A 26 -2.89 -44.79 20.32
N GLU A 27 -3.72 -44.60 19.30
CA GLU A 27 -3.85 -43.33 18.57
C GLU A 27 -4.53 -42.24 19.41
N THR A 28 -5.54 -42.61 20.21
CA THR A 28 -6.20 -41.71 21.16
C THR A 28 -5.27 -41.33 22.33
N LEU A 29 -4.38 -42.26 22.72
CA LEU A 29 -3.35 -42.04 23.73
C LEU A 29 -2.07 -41.38 23.19
N ALA A 30 -1.97 -41.10 21.89
CA ALA A 30 -0.84 -40.34 21.33
C ALA A 30 -0.88 -38.85 21.75
N TRP A 31 -2.06 -38.30 22.02
CA TRP A 31 -2.25 -36.93 22.51
C TRP A 31 -1.63 -36.68 23.91
N PRO A 32 -1.78 -37.57 24.92
CA PRO A 32 -1.10 -37.41 26.21
C PRO A 32 0.40 -37.76 26.20
N LEU A 33 0.93 -38.49 25.21
CA LEU A 33 2.32 -38.96 25.21
C LEU A 33 3.35 -37.96 24.67
N LYS A 34 2.91 -36.87 24.04
CA LYS A 34 3.72 -35.67 23.82
C LYS A 34 3.47 -34.61 24.90
N GLY A 35 3.11 -35.05 26.11
CA GLY A 35 2.81 -34.16 27.24
C GLY A 35 3.93 -33.15 27.55
N LYS A 36 5.20 -33.47 27.28
CA LYS A 36 6.31 -32.49 27.39
C LYS A 36 6.26 -31.41 26.31
N GLU A 37 5.94 -31.77 25.07
CA GLU A 37 5.83 -30.84 23.94
C GLU A 37 4.56 -29.99 24.04
N ALA A 38 3.43 -30.59 24.41
CA ALA A 38 2.17 -29.89 24.65
C ALA A 38 2.28 -28.92 25.85
N ARG A 39 2.97 -29.32 26.92
CA ARG A 39 3.26 -28.41 28.05
C ARG A 39 4.19 -27.28 27.65
N LYS A 40 5.25 -27.55 26.87
CA LYS A 40 6.10 -26.49 26.30
C LYS A 40 5.31 -25.51 25.45
N LEU A 41 4.44 -26.01 24.57
CA LEU A 41 3.59 -25.17 23.73
C LEU A 41 2.63 -24.31 24.57
N LEU A 42 2.07 -24.88 25.63
CA LEU A 42 1.20 -24.18 26.57
C LEU A 42 1.97 -23.12 27.37
N GLU A 43 3.17 -23.44 27.85
CA GLU A 43 4.07 -22.50 28.52
C GLU A 43 4.47 -21.35 27.59
N ASP A 44 4.74 -21.63 26.32
CA ASP A 44 5.04 -20.62 25.30
C ASP A 44 3.82 -19.71 25.03
N ILE A 45 2.61 -20.26 24.94
CA ILE A 45 1.37 -19.46 24.80
C ILE A 45 1.15 -18.59 26.04
N VAL A 46 1.32 -19.14 27.24
CA VAL A 46 1.17 -18.40 28.51
C VAL A 46 2.21 -17.28 28.60
N ARG A 47 3.45 -17.54 28.16
CA ARG A 47 4.52 -16.53 28.10
C ARG A 47 4.16 -15.35 27.20
N HIS A 48 3.44 -15.58 26.11
CA HIS A 48 3.03 -14.54 25.17
C HIS A 48 1.65 -13.93 25.48
N LYS A 49 0.91 -14.45 26.47
CA LYS A 49 -0.41 -13.93 26.88
C LYS A 49 -0.37 -12.42 27.15
N GLY A 50 0.66 -11.93 27.83
CA GLY A 50 0.81 -10.50 28.14
C GLY A 50 0.92 -9.65 26.88
N THR A 51 1.76 -10.06 25.94
CA THR A 51 1.95 -9.38 24.65
C THR A 51 0.68 -9.42 23.79
N ILE A 52 0.00 -10.57 23.73
CA ILE A 52 -1.27 -10.71 23.00
C ILE A 52 -2.35 -9.82 23.62
N THR A 53 -2.45 -9.81 24.95
CA THR A 53 -3.42 -8.96 25.67
C THR A 53 -3.14 -7.49 25.42
N LEU A 54 -1.87 -7.07 25.46
CA LEU A 54 -1.48 -5.70 25.16
C LEU A 54 -1.77 -5.33 23.69
N ALA A 55 -1.48 -6.22 22.74
CA ALA A 55 -1.79 -6.01 21.32
C ALA A 55 -3.30 -5.85 21.09
N LEU A 56 -4.12 -6.73 21.66
CA LEU A 56 -5.59 -6.64 21.60
C LEU A 56 -6.12 -5.36 22.29
N ALA A 57 -5.57 -4.99 23.45
CA ALA A 57 -5.93 -3.74 24.12
C ALA A 57 -5.55 -2.51 23.28
N THR A 58 -4.41 -2.57 22.59
CA THR A 58 -3.97 -1.53 21.67
C THR A 58 -4.89 -1.46 20.46
N ASP A 59 -5.28 -2.58 19.86
CA ASP A 59 -6.20 -2.66 18.71
C ASP A 59 -7.60 -2.17 19.07
N THR A 60 -8.12 -2.54 20.24
CA THR A 60 -9.43 -2.06 20.72
C THR A 60 -9.40 -0.57 21.05
N ALA A 61 -8.34 -0.06 21.67
CA ALA A 61 -8.14 1.38 21.83
C ALA A 61 -7.99 2.10 20.48
N HIS A 62 -7.39 1.43 19.49
CA HIS A 62 -7.30 1.93 18.12
C HIS A 62 -8.68 1.98 17.43
N GLY A 63 -9.53 0.99 17.68
CA GLY A 63 -10.92 0.93 17.23
C GLY A 63 -11.82 1.99 17.91
N ILE A 64 -11.64 2.25 19.21
CA ILE A 64 -12.36 3.31 19.93
C ILE A 64 -11.96 4.72 19.43
N ARG A 65 -10.71 4.90 18.98
CA ARG A 65 -10.27 6.13 18.29
C ARG A 65 -10.92 6.32 16.91
N ASN A 66 -11.57 5.30 16.36
CA ASN A 66 -12.24 5.37 15.05
C ASN A 66 -13.72 5.78 15.12
N ILE A 67 -14.20 6.34 16.24
CA ILE A 67 -15.43 7.14 16.21
C ILE A 67 -15.12 8.38 15.36
N GLN A 68 -15.34 8.25 14.06
CA GLN A 68 -15.10 9.33 13.10
C GLN A 68 -16.11 10.43 13.37
N LYS A 69 -15.61 11.61 13.73
CA LYS A 69 -16.44 12.80 13.81
C LYS A 69 -17.06 13.05 12.44
N ILE A 70 -18.39 13.02 12.38
CA ILE A 70 -19.11 13.38 11.15
C ILE A 70 -19.03 14.90 11.02
N LEU A 71 -18.25 15.37 10.05
CA LEU A 71 -18.13 16.78 9.73
C LEU A 71 -19.28 17.22 8.83
N THR A 72 -19.75 18.45 9.01
CA THR A 72 -20.70 19.07 8.07
C THR A 72 -20.04 19.29 6.72
N GLU A 73 -20.82 19.38 5.64
CA GLU A 73 -20.29 19.67 4.31
C GLU A 73 -19.47 20.98 4.27
N SER A 74 -19.88 21.99 5.04
CA SER A 74 -19.14 23.25 5.16
C SER A 74 -17.75 23.04 5.77
N GLN A 75 -17.68 22.27 6.86
CA GLN A 75 -16.41 21.96 7.53
C GLN A 75 -15.49 21.15 6.62
N GLN A 76 -16.04 20.17 5.88
CA GLN A 76 -15.25 19.41 4.91
C GLN A 76 -14.68 20.30 3.80
N LYS A 77 -15.49 21.22 3.27
CA LYS A 77 -15.04 22.18 2.25
C LYS A 77 -13.90 23.08 2.75
N GLU A 78 -13.95 23.51 4.00
CA GLU A 78 -12.87 24.30 4.61
C GLU A 78 -11.56 23.50 4.70
N VAL A 79 -11.62 22.25 5.14
CA VAL A 79 -10.45 21.35 5.17
C VAL A 79 -9.89 21.13 3.78
N TYR A 80 -10.75 20.88 2.78
CA TYR A 80 -10.31 20.71 1.39
C TYR A 80 -9.65 21.97 0.83
N LYS A 81 -10.19 23.15 1.16
CA LYS A 81 -9.59 24.43 0.80
C LYS A 81 -8.21 24.61 1.44
N TRP A 82 -8.06 24.22 2.72
CA TRP A 82 -6.79 24.30 3.44
C TRP A 82 -5.72 23.33 2.90
N LEU A 83 -6.13 22.16 2.40
CA LEU A 83 -5.23 21.22 1.72
C LEU A 83 -4.85 21.68 0.29
N ASN A 84 -5.70 22.47 -0.37
CA ASN A 84 -5.49 22.91 -1.74
C ASN A 84 -4.56 24.14 -1.85
N ASP A 85 -3.32 23.96 -1.41
CA ASP A 85 -2.26 24.98 -1.45
C ASP A 85 -1.69 25.16 -2.87
N VAL A 86 -1.42 24.04 -3.55
CA VAL A 86 -0.90 24.01 -4.93
C VAL A 86 -1.76 23.07 -5.77
N ASP A 87 -2.25 23.56 -6.90
CA ASP A 87 -3.01 22.77 -7.87
C ASP A 87 -2.15 22.42 -9.11
N PRO A 88 -1.67 21.17 -9.26
CA PRO A 88 -0.89 20.73 -10.42
C PRO A 88 -1.72 20.51 -11.70
N SER A 89 -3.05 20.70 -11.67
CA SER A 89 -3.93 20.34 -12.78
C SER A 89 -3.60 21.08 -14.08
N SER A 90 -3.19 22.34 -14.01
CA SER A 90 -2.84 23.14 -15.20
C SER A 90 -1.60 22.59 -15.92
N ILE A 91 -0.58 22.16 -15.18
CA ILE A 91 0.64 21.55 -15.73
C ILE A 91 0.29 20.21 -16.37
N HIS A 92 -0.51 19.40 -15.68
CA HIS A 92 -0.96 18.11 -16.19
C HIS A 92 -1.78 18.26 -17.48
N HIS A 93 -2.78 19.15 -17.50
CA HIS A 93 -3.59 19.40 -18.69
C HIS A 93 -2.74 19.87 -19.88
N ARG A 94 -1.77 20.75 -19.66
CA ARG A 94 -0.84 21.17 -20.71
C ARG A 94 0.01 20.00 -21.24
N ALA A 95 0.48 19.11 -20.36
CA ALA A 95 1.21 17.92 -20.78
C ALA A 95 0.33 16.98 -21.63
N CYS A 96 -0.93 16.78 -21.23
CA CYS A 96 -1.91 16.00 -21.99
C CYS A 96 -2.22 16.63 -23.36
N GLN A 97 -2.35 17.96 -23.44
CA GLN A 97 -2.60 18.66 -24.71
C GLN A 97 -1.43 18.55 -25.69
N ASN A 98 -0.21 18.47 -25.18
CA ASN A 98 1.01 18.33 -25.98
C ASN A 98 1.37 16.86 -26.24
N HIS A 99 0.57 15.90 -25.78
CA HIS A 99 0.80 14.48 -26.04
C HIS A 99 0.36 14.15 -27.46
N GLU A 100 1.30 13.61 -28.25
CA GLU A 100 1.01 13.09 -29.57
C GLU A 100 0.69 11.59 -29.50
N PRO A 101 -0.40 11.11 -30.13
CA PRO A 101 -0.77 9.70 -30.14
C PRO A 101 0.38 8.78 -30.58
N GLY A 102 0.55 7.65 -29.87
CA GLY A 102 1.64 6.70 -30.13
C GLY A 102 2.98 7.05 -29.48
N THR A 103 3.16 8.29 -28.99
CA THR A 103 4.36 8.67 -28.24
C THR A 103 4.28 8.18 -26.79
N CYS A 104 5.45 7.91 -26.19
CA CYS A 104 5.59 7.39 -24.81
C CYS A 104 5.06 5.96 -24.57
N ASP A 105 4.38 5.34 -25.54
CA ASP A 105 3.84 3.98 -25.42
C ASP A 105 4.92 2.90 -25.24
N TRP A 106 6.16 3.20 -25.63
CA TRP A 106 7.29 2.31 -25.39
C TRP A 106 7.48 1.98 -23.91
N MET A 107 7.17 2.92 -23.00
CA MET A 107 7.24 2.72 -21.56
C MET A 107 6.26 1.65 -21.09
N LEU A 108 5.06 1.61 -21.68
CA LEU A 108 4.01 0.65 -21.33
C LEU A 108 4.36 -0.78 -21.79
N ARG A 109 5.31 -0.92 -22.71
CA ARG A 109 5.81 -2.21 -23.21
C ARG A 109 6.99 -2.75 -22.41
N LEU A 110 7.57 -1.95 -21.52
CA LEU A 110 8.66 -2.41 -20.67
C LEU A 110 8.19 -3.48 -19.68
N PRO A 111 9.02 -4.49 -19.36
CA PRO A 111 8.67 -5.54 -18.42
C PRO A 111 8.45 -5.03 -16.98
N GLU A 112 8.98 -3.86 -16.64
CA GLU A 112 8.78 -3.18 -15.35
C GLU A 112 7.35 -2.67 -15.18
N TRP A 113 6.68 -2.26 -16.27
CA TRP A 113 5.35 -1.67 -16.21
C TRP A 113 4.26 -2.62 -15.65
N PRO A 114 4.07 -3.85 -16.16
CA PRO A 114 3.11 -4.78 -15.56
C PRO A 114 3.50 -5.17 -14.13
N LYS A 115 4.80 -5.30 -13.82
CA LYS A 115 5.27 -5.56 -12.45
C LYS A 115 4.92 -4.42 -11.50
N PHE A 116 4.93 -3.18 -11.98
CA PHE A 116 4.53 -2.00 -11.22
C PHE A 116 3.02 -1.98 -10.95
N LEU A 117 2.21 -2.27 -11.98
CA LEU A 117 0.76 -2.35 -11.83
C LEU A 117 0.35 -3.47 -10.84
N ASP A 118 0.98 -4.64 -10.93
CA ASP A 118 0.75 -5.77 -10.01
C ASP A 118 1.34 -5.55 -8.61
N GLY A 119 2.16 -4.51 -8.42
CA GLY A 119 2.82 -4.19 -7.16
C GLY A 119 4.04 -5.02 -6.78
N LYS A 120 4.57 -5.81 -7.71
CA LYS A 120 5.89 -6.45 -7.58
C LYS A 120 7.01 -5.40 -7.55
N ILE A 121 6.81 -4.29 -8.27
CA ILE A 121 7.62 -3.07 -8.16
C ILE A 121 6.73 -2.00 -7.53
N ARG A 122 7.15 -1.47 -6.38
CA ARG A 122 6.38 -0.43 -5.68
C ARG A 122 6.83 0.99 -6.00
N LEU A 123 8.04 1.15 -6.51
CA LEU A 123 8.64 2.43 -6.80
C LEU A 123 9.42 2.38 -8.12
N LEU A 124 8.92 3.08 -9.14
CA LEU A 124 9.60 3.31 -10.40
C LEU A 124 10.19 4.72 -10.43
N TRP A 125 11.45 4.82 -10.83
CA TRP A 125 12.10 6.10 -11.05
C TRP A 125 12.54 6.24 -12.49
N ILE A 126 12.02 7.27 -13.17
CA ILE A 126 12.34 7.57 -14.56
C ILE A 126 13.14 8.85 -14.63
N HIS A 127 14.37 8.78 -15.13
CA HIS A 127 15.24 9.96 -15.21
C HIS A 127 15.71 10.24 -16.64
N GLY A 128 16.00 11.50 -16.94
CA GLY A 128 16.52 11.87 -18.25
C GLY A 128 16.89 13.33 -18.40
N ILE A 129 17.58 13.66 -19.50
CA ILE A 129 18.01 15.03 -19.81
C ILE A 129 16.81 16.01 -19.91
N PRO A 130 17.02 17.32 -19.63
CA PRO A 130 16.03 18.34 -19.97
C PRO A 130 15.54 18.21 -21.42
N GLY A 131 14.24 18.37 -21.65
CA GLY A 131 13.65 18.22 -22.99
C GLY A 131 13.31 16.78 -23.42
N ALA A 132 13.69 15.74 -22.66
CA ALA A 132 13.39 14.33 -22.98
C ALA A 132 11.89 13.93 -22.92
N GLY A 133 10.96 14.88 -22.85
CA GLY A 133 9.51 14.59 -22.83
C GLY A 133 8.96 14.02 -21.52
N LYS A 134 9.68 14.14 -20.39
CA LYS A 134 9.25 13.60 -19.07
C LYS A 134 7.82 13.99 -18.65
N PRO A 135 7.38 15.27 -18.75
CA PRO A 135 6.00 15.61 -18.42
C PRO A 135 4.96 14.93 -19.31
N ILE A 136 5.25 14.79 -20.61
CA ILE A 136 4.39 14.12 -21.59
C ILE A 136 4.30 12.61 -21.26
N LEU A 137 5.43 12.00 -20.92
CA LEU A 137 5.49 10.62 -20.44
C LEU A 137 4.68 10.46 -19.15
N ALA A 138 4.84 11.35 -18.17
CA ALA A 138 4.08 11.31 -16.93
C ALA A 138 2.56 11.38 -17.19
N SER A 139 2.09 12.26 -18.09
CA SER A 139 0.67 12.30 -18.47
C SER A 139 0.17 10.98 -19.07
N GLN A 140 0.97 10.33 -19.92
CA GLN A 140 0.60 9.04 -20.50
C GLN A 140 0.51 7.93 -19.45
N LEU A 141 1.42 7.94 -18.47
CA LEU A 141 1.42 6.97 -17.38
C LEU A 141 0.25 7.18 -16.41
N ILE A 142 -0.10 8.45 -16.12
CA ILE A 142 -1.28 8.81 -15.32
C ILE A 142 -2.55 8.28 -16.00
N ARG A 143 -2.69 8.49 -17.30
CA ARG A 143 -3.82 7.97 -18.07
C ARG A 143 -3.90 6.44 -17.99
N SER A 144 -2.76 5.76 -18.18
CA SER A 144 -2.70 4.30 -18.10
C SER A 144 -3.06 3.76 -16.71
N THR A 145 -2.65 4.42 -15.62
CA THR A 145 -3.01 3.99 -14.26
C THR A 145 -4.46 4.31 -13.92
N GLU A 146 -5.01 5.42 -14.40
CA GLU A 146 -6.45 5.72 -14.27
C GLU A 146 -7.31 4.67 -14.99
N GLU A 147 -6.95 4.31 -16.22
CA GLU A 147 -7.62 3.24 -16.97
C GLU A 147 -7.48 1.88 -16.25
N HIS A 148 -6.31 1.60 -15.67
CA HIS A 148 -6.11 0.38 -14.88
C HIS A 148 -7.00 0.36 -13.63
N CYS A 149 -7.08 1.44 -12.86
CA CYS A 149 -7.98 1.56 -11.72
C CYS A 149 -9.45 1.37 -12.12
N LYS A 150 -9.88 1.92 -13.27
CA LYS A 150 -11.24 1.72 -13.80
C LYS A 150 -11.52 0.26 -14.16
N ARG A 151 -10.53 -0.47 -14.71
CA ARG A 151 -10.66 -1.89 -15.04
C ARG A 151 -10.72 -2.79 -13.81
N LEU A 152 -9.97 -2.46 -12.75
CA LEU A 152 -10.07 -3.14 -11.46
C LEU A 152 -11.43 -2.90 -10.81
N GLY A 153 -12.01 -1.72 -11.05
CA GLY A 153 -13.31 -1.23 -10.57
C GLY A 153 -14.53 -2.03 -11.04
N SER A 154 -14.68 -3.27 -10.55
CA SER A 154 -15.96 -3.98 -10.51
C SER A 154 -16.56 -3.84 -9.12
N SER A 155 -17.56 -2.97 -9.00
CA SER A 155 -18.47 -2.63 -7.88
C SER A 155 -17.91 -2.31 -6.46
N ASP A 156 -16.74 -2.78 -6.04
CA ASP A 156 -16.23 -2.56 -4.66
C ASP A 156 -14.73 -2.22 -4.54
N SER A 157 -13.91 -2.40 -5.59
CA SER A 157 -12.47 -2.11 -5.48
C SER A 157 -12.19 -0.60 -5.41
N LYS A 158 -11.56 -0.14 -4.33
CA LYS A 158 -11.20 1.27 -4.11
C LYS A 158 -9.78 1.55 -4.57
N SER A 159 -9.53 1.35 -5.86
CA SER A 159 -8.27 1.71 -6.51
C SER A 159 -8.30 3.16 -6.99
N VAL A 160 -7.23 3.92 -6.77
CA VAL A 160 -7.16 5.33 -7.19
C VAL A 160 -5.81 5.67 -7.79
N SER A 161 -5.84 6.49 -8.84
CA SER A 161 -4.65 7.08 -9.46
C SER A 161 -4.60 8.56 -9.12
N ILE A 162 -3.47 9.01 -8.59
CA ILE A 162 -3.21 10.40 -8.19
C ILE A 162 -1.95 10.86 -8.90
N TYR A 163 -1.96 12.08 -9.39
CA TYR A 163 -0.77 12.72 -9.93
C TYR A 163 -0.41 13.96 -9.13
N TYR A 164 0.88 14.30 -9.11
CA TYR A 164 1.39 15.56 -8.62
C TYR A 164 2.48 16.03 -9.58
N CYS A 165 2.33 17.24 -10.12
CA CYS A 165 3.33 17.85 -10.98
C CYS A 165 4.04 18.95 -10.20
N CYS A 166 5.35 18.88 -10.11
CA CYS A 166 6.13 19.88 -9.38
C CYS A 166 6.06 21.22 -10.11
N TYR A 167 5.78 22.27 -9.35
CA TYR A 167 5.78 23.63 -9.88
C TYR A 167 7.21 24.15 -9.84
N PHE A 168 7.76 24.56 -10.99
CA PHE A 168 9.03 25.26 -11.07
C PHE A 168 8.88 26.68 -10.51
N GLY A 169 8.91 26.78 -9.18
CA GLY A 169 8.87 28.02 -8.41
C GLY A 169 9.59 27.83 -7.08
N ASN A 170 9.84 28.93 -6.35
CA ASN A 170 10.57 28.93 -5.08
C ASN A 170 9.76 28.31 -3.93
N ASN A 171 9.29 27.06 -4.08
CA ASN A 171 8.54 26.34 -3.06
C ASN A 171 9.51 25.73 -2.05
N GLN A 172 9.75 26.45 -0.96
CA GLN A 172 10.46 25.96 0.21
C GLN A 172 9.72 24.78 0.91
N HIS A 173 8.48 24.48 0.51
CA HIS A 173 7.59 23.52 1.15
C HIS A 173 7.02 22.45 0.19
N GLU A 174 7.76 22.08 -0.86
CA GLU A 174 7.34 21.11 -1.89
C GLU A 174 6.81 19.79 -1.29
N THR A 175 7.49 19.24 -0.27
CA THR A 175 7.07 18.02 0.44
C THR A 175 5.69 18.16 1.08
N SER A 176 5.42 19.29 1.74
CA SER A 176 4.14 19.56 2.40
C SER A 176 3.03 19.74 1.37
N SER A 177 3.28 20.50 0.30
CA SER A 177 2.31 20.70 -0.78
C SER A 177 1.99 19.38 -1.50
N PHE A 178 2.99 18.52 -1.74
CA PHE A 178 2.78 17.17 -2.28
C PHE A 178 1.87 16.32 -1.38
N LEU A 179 2.19 16.22 -0.08
CA LEU A 179 1.40 15.41 0.85
C LEU A 179 -0.03 15.96 1.02
N LYS A 180 -0.19 17.29 1.11
CA LYS A 180 -1.53 17.91 1.17
C LYS A 180 -2.35 17.63 -0.08
N TRP A 181 -1.74 17.69 -1.27
CA TRP A 181 -2.41 17.36 -2.51
C TRP A 181 -2.87 15.90 -2.57
N VAL A 182 -2.00 14.96 -2.18
CA VAL A 182 -2.35 13.54 -2.11
C VAL A 182 -3.51 13.33 -1.13
N LEU A 183 -3.44 13.92 0.06
CA LEU A 183 -4.51 13.85 1.06
C LEU A 183 -5.82 14.44 0.54
N LEU A 184 -5.77 15.59 -0.15
CA LEU A 184 -6.95 16.21 -0.76
C LEU A 184 -7.64 15.25 -1.73
N ARG A 185 -6.86 14.62 -2.62
CA ARG A 185 -7.39 13.70 -3.63
C ARG A 185 -7.98 12.45 -3.00
N LEU A 186 -7.28 11.84 -2.04
CA LEU A 186 -7.79 10.67 -1.33
C LEU A 186 -9.04 10.99 -0.51
N CYS A 187 -9.07 12.09 0.23
CA CYS A 187 -10.23 12.47 1.05
C CYS A 187 -11.46 12.77 0.18
N ARG A 188 -11.28 13.44 -0.97
CA ARG A 188 -12.38 13.66 -1.93
C ARG A 188 -12.89 12.36 -2.53
N GLN A 189 -12.00 11.45 -2.88
CA GLN A 189 -12.37 10.14 -3.43
C GLN A 189 -13.11 9.28 -2.41
N ALA A 190 -12.69 9.31 -1.14
CA ALA A 190 -13.35 8.60 -0.05
C ALA A 190 -14.58 9.34 0.51
N GLN A 191 -14.84 10.58 0.06
CA GLN A 191 -15.84 11.50 0.62
C GLN A 191 -15.78 11.60 2.15
N LEU A 192 -14.56 11.65 2.69
CA LEU A 192 -14.31 11.56 4.13
C LEU A 192 -13.13 12.45 4.52
N VAL A 193 -13.26 13.12 5.66
CA VAL A 193 -12.14 13.75 6.37
C VAL A 193 -11.90 12.96 7.66
N PRO A 194 -10.75 12.27 7.81
CA PRO A 194 -10.44 11.59 9.06
C PRO A 194 -10.36 12.57 10.23
N ASP A 195 -10.72 12.10 11.43
CA ASP A 195 -10.62 12.91 12.66
C ASP A 195 -9.19 13.45 12.90
N LEU A 196 -8.17 12.67 12.53
CA LEU A 196 -6.77 13.11 12.61
C LEU A 196 -6.49 14.31 11.70
N LEU A 197 -7.07 14.33 10.49
CA LEU A 197 -6.95 15.47 9.57
C LEU A 197 -7.70 16.68 10.11
N TRP A 198 -8.90 16.47 10.66
CA TRP A 198 -9.69 17.52 11.28
C TRP A 198 -8.95 18.18 12.46
N LYS A 199 -8.39 17.38 13.36
CA LYS A 199 -7.57 17.88 14.49
C LYS A 199 -6.36 18.67 13.99
N LEU A 200 -5.67 18.15 12.97
CA LEU A 200 -4.53 18.83 12.37
C LEU A 200 -4.91 20.19 11.75
N PHE A 201 -6.07 20.27 11.10
CA PHE A 201 -6.63 21.53 10.60
C PHE A 201 -6.97 22.50 11.74
N GLN A 202 -7.62 22.03 12.81
CA GLN A 202 -8.01 22.87 13.96
C GLN A 202 -6.83 23.44 14.73
N HIS A 203 -5.69 22.75 14.78
CA HIS A 203 -4.47 23.28 15.40
C HIS A 203 -3.96 24.55 14.69
N GLY A 204 -4.34 24.77 13.42
CA GLY A 204 -3.93 25.93 12.64
C GLY A 204 -2.47 25.87 12.18
N GLY A 205 -2.10 26.80 11.28
CA GLY A 205 -0.73 26.91 10.75
C GLY A 205 -0.37 25.88 9.67
N GLN A 206 0.93 25.78 9.38
CA GLN A 206 1.46 24.80 8.43
C GLN A 206 1.70 23.46 9.13
N PRO A 207 1.12 22.35 8.64
CA PRO A 207 1.28 21.05 9.27
C PRO A 207 2.69 20.49 9.04
N SER A 208 3.20 19.74 10.02
CA SER A 208 4.47 19.03 9.87
C SER A 208 4.34 17.84 8.91
N THR A 209 5.45 17.50 8.23
CA THR A 209 5.56 16.32 7.36
C THR A 209 5.13 15.03 8.09
N LYS A 210 5.54 14.86 9.36
CA LYS A 210 5.13 13.72 10.21
C LYS A 210 3.62 13.68 10.46
N GLY A 211 3.00 14.83 10.70
CA GLY A 211 1.55 14.94 10.88
C GLY A 211 0.80 14.51 9.63
N LEU A 212 1.22 15.02 8.47
CA LEU A 212 0.63 14.68 7.17
C LEU A 212 0.79 13.19 6.83
N LEU A 213 1.96 12.60 7.08
CA LEU A 213 2.19 11.16 6.87
C LEU A 213 1.32 10.29 7.79
N SER A 214 1.08 10.74 9.03
CA SER A 214 0.20 10.03 9.97
C SER A 214 -1.25 10.05 9.50
N VAL A 215 -1.72 11.19 8.97
CA VAL A 215 -3.04 11.29 8.33
C VAL A 215 -3.10 10.41 7.09
N LEU A 216 -2.06 10.42 6.25
CA LEU A 216 -2.01 9.64 5.02
C LEU A 216 -2.20 8.15 5.30
N GLY A 217 -1.50 7.60 6.31
CA GLY A 217 -1.70 6.21 6.73
C GLY A 217 -3.16 5.90 7.09
N ALA A 218 -3.81 6.77 7.86
CA ALA A 218 -5.21 6.60 8.24
C ALA A 218 -6.19 6.66 7.05
N VAL A 219 -5.92 7.53 6.06
CA VAL A 219 -6.76 7.65 4.86
C VAL A 219 -6.61 6.43 3.95
N LEU A 220 -5.37 5.92 3.81
CA LEU A 220 -5.05 4.78 2.94
C LEU A 220 -5.75 3.49 3.37
N GLU A 221 -6.22 3.37 4.61
CA GLU A 221 -7.04 2.23 5.03
C GLU A 221 -8.37 2.12 4.30
N ARG A 222 -8.83 3.20 3.65
CA ARG A 222 -10.04 3.18 2.82
C ARG A 222 -9.79 2.72 1.39
N PHE A 223 -8.54 2.49 1.01
CA PHE A 223 -8.14 2.11 -0.34
C PHE A 223 -7.50 0.74 -0.35
N GLU A 224 -7.60 0.06 -1.49
CA GLU A 224 -6.90 -1.22 -1.72
C GLU A 224 -5.55 -0.98 -2.40
N LEU A 225 -5.54 -0.01 -3.32
CA LEU A 225 -4.39 0.32 -4.15
C LEU A 225 -4.39 1.80 -4.49
N VAL A 226 -3.25 2.45 -4.33
CA VAL A 226 -3.06 3.88 -4.63
C VAL A 226 -1.84 4.06 -5.49
N PHE A 227 -2.03 4.51 -6.72
CA PHE A 227 -0.94 4.98 -7.58
C PHE A 227 -0.69 6.47 -7.35
N ILE A 228 0.56 6.85 -7.15
CA ILE A 228 0.98 8.25 -7.03
C ILE A 228 2.08 8.51 -8.05
N ILE A 229 1.77 9.36 -9.03
CA ILE A 229 2.66 9.73 -10.13
C ILE A 229 3.18 11.14 -9.89
N ILE A 230 4.50 11.28 -9.76
CA ILE A 230 5.21 12.53 -9.47
C ILE A 230 5.93 12.99 -10.75
N GLY A 231 5.43 14.07 -11.34
CA GLY A 231 5.94 14.67 -12.57
C GLY A 231 6.98 15.75 -12.32
N GLU A 232 8.17 15.57 -12.92
CA GLU A 232 9.30 16.50 -13.01
C GLU A 232 9.65 17.26 -11.71
N SER A 233 10.05 16.51 -10.68
CA SER A 233 10.58 17.10 -9.44
C SER A 233 12.06 17.47 -9.57
N LYS A 234 12.46 18.61 -9.00
CA LYS A 234 13.85 18.82 -8.58
C LYS A 234 13.98 18.18 -7.19
N PRO A 235 14.79 17.14 -7.01
CA PRO A 235 14.99 16.50 -5.72
C PRO A 235 15.43 17.55 -4.74
N ARG A 236 14.58 17.77 -3.75
CA ARG A 236 14.99 18.24 -2.46
C ARG A 236 15.09 17.01 -1.57
N ASP A 237 16.11 16.97 -0.72
CA ASP A 237 16.41 15.82 0.14
C ASP A 237 15.18 15.32 0.91
N GLU A 238 14.34 16.25 1.39
CA GLU A 238 13.13 15.91 2.15
C GLU A 238 12.07 15.14 1.34
N LEU A 239 11.78 15.53 0.09
CA LEU A 239 10.76 14.85 -0.72
C LEU A 239 11.21 13.42 -1.07
N PHE A 240 12.50 13.23 -1.35
CA PHE A 240 13.06 11.91 -1.61
C PHE A 240 13.06 11.01 -0.37
N ILE A 241 13.35 11.57 0.81
CA ILE A 241 13.18 10.85 2.08
C ILE A 241 11.72 10.42 2.26
N VAL A 242 10.75 11.30 1.96
CA VAL A 242 9.33 10.95 2.01
C VAL A 242 8.96 9.86 1.01
N ILE A 243 9.39 9.94 -0.25
CA ILE A 243 9.17 8.91 -1.26
C ILE A 243 9.76 7.57 -0.82
N GLY A 244 10.99 7.57 -0.29
CA GLY A 244 11.63 6.39 0.29
C GLY A 244 10.81 5.80 1.43
N ASN A 245 10.35 6.63 2.38
CA ASN A 245 9.51 6.20 3.50
C ASN A 245 8.16 5.62 3.03
N LEU A 246 7.53 6.21 2.01
CA LEU A 246 6.30 5.69 1.42
C LEU A 246 6.51 4.31 0.77
N ASN A 247 7.72 4.01 0.31
CA ASN A 247 8.06 2.70 -0.24
C ASN A 247 8.44 1.67 0.83
N THR A 248 9.19 2.05 1.86
CA THR A 248 9.74 1.10 2.85
C THR A 248 8.80 0.81 4.03
N ASP A 249 7.98 1.77 4.44
CA ASP A 249 7.10 1.59 5.59
C ASP A 249 5.84 0.78 5.22
N HIS A 250 5.61 -0.31 5.97
CA HIS A 250 4.46 -1.19 5.82
C HIS A 250 3.10 -0.47 5.89
N ARG A 251 2.99 0.65 6.60
CA ARG A 251 1.77 1.47 6.66
C ARG A 251 1.35 1.99 5.28
N PHE A 252 2.30 2.06 4.34
CA PHE A 252 2.10 2.54 2.98
C PHE A 252 2.19 1.41 1.95
N ALA A 253 2.08 0.14 2.37
CA ALA A 253 2.19 -1.03 1.49
C ALA A 253 1.21 -1.04 0.30
N LYS A 254 0.12 -0.28 0.38
CA LYS A 254 -0.90 -0.10 -0.66
C LYS A 254 -0.52 0.95 -1.72
N VAL A 255 0.55 1.71 -1.47
CA VAL A 255 1.02 2.78 -2.35
C VAL A 255 2.00 2.24 -3.39
N ARG A 256 1.82 2.69 -4.63
CA ARG A 256 2.71 2.52 -5.77
C ARG A 256 3.14 3.89 -6.26
N LEU A 257 4.44 4.10 -6.38
CA LEU A 257 5.04 5.40 -6.68
C LEU A 257 5.73 5.35 -8.04
N LEU A 258 5.50 6.38 -8.84
CA LEU A 258 6.27 6.63 -10.04
C LEU A 258 6.78 8.06 -9.97
N ALA A 259 8.08 8.26 -10.06
CA ALA A 259 8.68 9.59 -10.05
C ALA A 259 9.47 9.84 -11.33
N THR A 260 9.39 11.06 -11.85
CA THR A 260 10.21 11.51 -12.98
C THR A 260 11.11 12.68 -12.58
N SER A 261 12.39 12.65 -12.98
CA SER A 261 13.35 13.73 -12.64
C SER A 261 14.44 13.92 -13.71
N HIS A 262 15.28 14.95 -13.53
CA HIS A 262 16.49 15.11 -14.34
C HIS A 262 17.57 14.07 -14.00
N GLU A 263 18.51 13.88 -14.91
CA GLU A 263 19.59 12.89 -14.79
C GLU A 263 20.74 13.28 -13.85
N TYR A 264 21.02 14.58 -13.69
CA TYR A 264 22.15 15.08 -12.87
C TYR A 264 21.98 14.89 -11.37
N LEU A 265 20.96 14.14 -10.99
CA LEU A 265 20.55 13.92 -9.62
C LEU A 265 21.11 12.56 -9.24
N LYS A 266 22.37 12.56 -8.79
CA LYS A 266 22.90 11.41 -8.07
C LYS A 266 22.06 11.25 -6.82
N ILE A 267 21.14 10.30 -6.87
CA ILE A 267 20.61 9.70 -5.67
C ILE A 267 21.82 9.04 -4.99
N ASP A 268 22.18 9.51 -3.79
CA ASP A 268 23.28 8.91 -3.04
C ASP A 268 23.05 7.41 -2.87
N GLY A 269 24.13 6.63 -2.96
CA GLY A 269 24.09 5.18 -3.25
C GLY A 269 23.26 4.30 -2.31
N GLY A 270 22.85 4.80 -1.13
CA GLY A 270 21.95 4.08 -0.22
C GLY A 270 20.46 4.14 -0.61
N MET A 271 20.05 5.08 -1.47
CA MET A 271 18.68 5.16 -1.95
C MET A 271 18.47 4.33 -3.22
N LEU A 272 19.49 4.13 -4.07
CA LEU A 272 19.39 3.42 -5.35
C LEU A 272 18.83 1.99 -5.21
N ASP A 273 19.13 1.30 -4.10
CA ASP A 273 18.62 -0.06 -3.81
C ASP A 273 17.09 -0.12 -3.64
N VAL A 274 16.43 1.02 -3.46
CA VAL A 274 14.99 1.14 -3.20
C VAL A 274 14.20 1.36 -4.49
N PHE A 275 14.84 1.80 -5.58
CA PHE A 275 14.19 2.16 -6.85
C PHE A 275 14.44 1.12 -7.93
N THR A 276 13.44 0.90 -8.79
CA THR A 276 13.71 0.34 -10.12
C THR A 276 13.82 1.48 -11.12
N GLU A 277 15.01 1.63 -11.70
CA GLU A 277 15.37 2.78 -12.53
C GLU A 277 15.13 2.54 -14.01
N ILE A 278 14.64 3.58 -14.70
CA ILE A 278 14.45 3.61 -16.14
C ILE A 278 15.06 4.91 -16.67
N SER A 279 16.10 4.77 -17.49
CA SER A 279 16.76 5.91 -18.11
C SER A 279 16.10 6.27 -19.44
N LEU A 280 15.83 7.56 -19.66
CA LEU A 280 15.38 8.11 -20.94
C LEU A 280 16.55 8.45 -21.88
N ARG A 281 17.75 7.88 -21.65
CA ARG A 281 18.83 8.00 -22.64
C ARG A 281 18.39 7.33 -23.93
N TYR A 282 18.60 8.02 -25.04
CA TYR A 282 18.37 7.47 -26.36
C TYR A 282 19.17 6.17 -26.53
N THR A 283 18.51 5.02 -26.47
CA THR A 283 19.02 3.79 -27.07
C THR A 283 18.75 3.89 -28.57
N TYR A 284 19.72 4.47 -29.29
CA TYR A 284 19.91 4.19 -30.71
C TYR A 284 21.12 3.27 -30.85
#